data_AF-A0A7K5PS03-F1
#
_entry.id   AF-A0A7K5PS03-F1
#
_cell.length_a   1.000
_cell.length_b   1.000
_cell.length_c   1.000
_cell.angle_alpha   90.00
_cell.angle_beta   90.00
_cell.angle_gamma   90.00
#
_symmetry.space_group_name_H-M   'P 1'
#
loop_
_entity.id
_entity.type
_entity.pdbx_description
1 polymer ?
#
loop_
_entity_poly.entity_id
_entity_poly.type
_entity_poly.pdbx_seq_one_letter_code
_entity_poly.pdbx_strand_id
1 'polypeptide(L)'
;MVLYDIPDIRLFWSEDERFLNQFIGPHIWQRIKFQPLSRYPPLVNDISFWLPSETYSQNDFYDLVRTIGGDLIEKVVLLDEFAHPK
;
A
#
# COMPACT_ATOMS: atom_id res chain seq x y z
N MET A 1 -3.07 5.01 11.68
CA MET A 1 -1.99 4.94 12.67
C MET A 1 -2.36 5.88 13.80
N VAL A 2 -2.28 5.33 15.01
CA VAL A 2 -3.26 5.55 16.09
C VAL A 2 -3.31 6.99 16.61
N LEU A 3 -2.15 7.63 16.80
CA LEU A 3 -2.10 8.95 17.44
C LEU A 3 -2.76 10.06 16.60
N TYR A 4 -2.62 9.98 15.28
CA TYR A 4 -3.05 11.02 14.35
C TYR A 4 -4.17 10.56 13.41
N ASP A 5 -4.71 9.35 13.58
CA ASP A 5 -5.73 8.75 12.71
C ASP A 5 -5.34 8.62 11.22
N ILE A 6 -4.04 8.44 10.92
CA ILE A 6 -3.53 8.35 9.54
C ILE A 6 -3.91 6.98 8.91
N PRO A 7 -4.73 6.89 7.86
CA PRO A 7 -5.33 5.62 7.43
C PRO A 7 -4.36 4.67 6.72
N ASP A 8 -3.27 5.18 6.14
CA ASP A 8 -2.37 4.43 5.25
C ASP A 8 -0.91 4.78 5.53
N ILE A 9 -0.04 3.77 5.55
CA ILE A 9 1.40 3.94 5.79
C ILE A 9 2.12 4.61 4.60
N ARG A 10 1.60 4.47 3.38
CA ARG A 10 2.17 5.10 2.17
C ARG A 10 2.20 6.63 2.28
N LEU A 11 1.29 7.22 3.04
CA LEU A 11 1.25 8.67 3.27
C LEU A 11 2.52 9.21 3.92
N PHE A 12 3.26 8.41 4.71
CA PHE A 12 4.53 8.84 5.30
C PHE A 12 5.66 9.02 4.27
N TRP A 13 5.51 8.44 3.09
CA TRP A 13 6.46 8.55 1.97
C TRP A 13 5.98 9.52 0.89
N SER A 14 4.82 10.16 1.11
CA SER A 14 4.24 11.10 0.16
C SER A 14 4.85 12.50 0.30
N GLU A 15 5.15 13.12 -0.84
CA GLU A 15 5.53 14.55 -0.94
C GLU A 15 4.29 15.47 -1.10
N ASP A 16 3.08 14.95 -0.88
CA ASP A 16 1.85 15.74 -1.02
C ASP A 16 1.74 16.78 0.11
N GLU A 17 1.89 18.04 -0.27
CA GLU A 17 1.73 19.21 0.60
C GLU A 17 0.41 19.21 1.39
N ARG A 18 -0.67 18.63 0.85
CA ARG A 18 -1.95 18.53 1.56
C ARG A 18 -1.89 17.61 2.77
N PHE A 19 -0.99 16.63 2.77
CA PHE A 19 -0.67 15.79 3.92
C PHE A 19 0.36 16.49 4.82
N LEU A 20 1.49 16.92 4.25
CA LEU A 20 2.63 17.47 5.00
C LEU A 20 2.26 18.71 5.83
N ASN A 21 1.51 19.65 5.25
CA ASN A 21 1.15 20.90 5.91
C ASN A 21 0.24 20.70 7.13
N GLN A 22 -0.43 19.55 7.27
CA GLN A 22 -1.27 19.27 8.45
C GLN A 22 -0.45 19.04 9.73
N PHE A 23 0.84 18.70 9.58
CA PHE A 23 1.74 18.40 10.70
C PHE A 23 2.68 19.57 11.04
N ILE A 24 2.59 20.68 10.29
CA ILE A 24 3.35 21.90 10.56
C ILE A 24 2.57 22.73 11.59
N GLY A 25 3.17 22.95 12.75
CA GLY A 25 2.57 23.72 13.83
C GLY A 25 3.62 24.40 14.70
N PRO A 26 3.22 25.39 15.52
CA PRO A 26 4.14 26.14 16.36
C PRO A 26 4.80 25.30 17.47
N HIS A 27 4.24 24.16 17.85
CA HIS A 27 4.70 23.38 19.00
C HIS A 27 4.52 21.86 18.81
N ILE A 28 5.52 21.05 19.18
CA ILE A 28 5.52 19.57 19.04
C ILE A 28 4.38 18.84 19.81
N TRP A 29 3.96 19.34 20.98
CA TRP A 29 2.84 18.80 21.77
C TRP A 29 1.45 19.17 21.22
N GLN A 30 1.35 19.89 20.11
CA GLN A 30 0.05 20.20 19.52
C GLN A 30 -0.68 18.90 19.15
N ARG A 31 -1.93 18.77 19.61
CA ARG A 31 -2.78 17.64 19.23
C ARG A 31 -3.26 17.85 17.80
N ILE A 32 -2.66 17.10 16.89
CA ILE A 32 -3.03 17.10 15.47
C ILE A 32 -3.93 15.90 15.21
N LYS A 33 -4.96 16.08 14.38
CA LYS A 33 -5.78 14.98 13.86
C LYS A 33 -5.83 15.11 12.36
N PHE A 34 -5.32 14.09 11.67
CA PHE A 34 -5.26 14.07 10.22
C PHE A 34 -6.67 14.22 9.62
N GLN A 35 -6.78 15.11 8.65
CA GLN A 35 -7.94 15.29 7.80
C GLN A 35 -7.74 14.49 6.50
N PRO A 36 -8.58 13.47 6.25
CA PRO A 36 -8.47 12.63 5.07
C PRO A 36 -8.54 13.43 3.76
N LEU A 37 -7.69 13.04 2.81
CA LEU A 37 -7.69 13.58 1.45
C LEU A 37 -8.77 12.88 0.59
N SER A 38 -9.24 13.56 -0.46
CA SER A 38 -10.15 12.97 -1.44
C SER A 38 -9.52 11.73 -2.06
N ARG A 39 -10.18 10.58 -1.93
CA ARG A 39 -9.72 9.31 -2.50
C ARG A 39 -10.25 9.16 -3.91
N TYR A 40 -9.35 8.83 -4.84
CA TYR A 40 -9.76 8.33 -6.15
C TYR A 40 -10.34 6.92 -5.98
N PRO A 41 -11.32 6.50 -6.82
CA PRO A 41 -11.85 5.16 -6.76
C PRO A 41 -10.74 4.13 -7.05
N PRO A 42 -10.69 3.01 -6.30
CA PRO A 42 -9.70 1.96 -6.56
C PRO A 42 -10.00 1.25 -7.88
N LEU A 43 -8.94 0.81 -8.55
CA LEU A 43 -9.01 -0.14 -9.67
C LEU A 43 -8.57 -1.51 -9.17
N VAL A 44 -9.42 -2.52 -9.36
CA VAL A 44 -9.14 -3.91 -8.93
C VAL A 44 -8.87 -4.75 -10.17
N ASN A 45 -7.74 -5.45 -10.18
CA ASN A 45 -7.36 -6.38 -11.24
C ASN A 45 -6.85 -7.67 -10.62
N ASP A 46 -7.21 -8.80 -11.23
CA ASP A 46 -6.70 -10.12 -10.86
C ASP A 46 -5.55 -10.51 -11.79
N ILE A 47 -4.61 -11.29 -11.26
CA ILE A 47 -3.50 -11.87 -12.02
C ILE A 47 -3.27 -13.31 -11.56
N SER A 48 -3.07 -14.20 -12.52
CA SER A 48 -2.79 -15.62 -12.26
C SER A 48 -1.67 -16.09 -13.17
N PHE A 49 -0.79 -16.93 -12.65
CA PHE A 49 0.33 -17.49 -13.38
C PHE A 49 0.72 -18.85 -12.82
N TRP A 50 1.34 -19.67 -13.66
CA TRP A 50 1.95 -20.92 -13.21
C TRP A 50 3.24 -20.62 -12.47
N LEU A 51 3.45 -21.29 -11.33
CA LEU A 51 4.70 -21.19 -10.61
C LEU A 51 5.82 -21.92 -11.37
N PRO A 52 7.06 -21.41 -11.32
CA PRO A 52 8.21 -22.11 -11.87
C PRO A 52 8.44 -23.44 -11.14
N SER A 53 9.14 -24.38 -11.79
CA SER A 53 9.54 -25.65 -11.18
C SER A 53 10.57 -25.49 -10.05
N GLU A 54 11.19 -24.32 -9.95
CA GLU A 54 12.16 -23.95 -8.92
C GLU A 54 11.47 -23.33 -7.69
N THR A 55 12.25 -22.87 -6.70
CA THR A 55 11.74 -22.20 -5.50
C THR A 55 11.07 -20.87 -5.83
N TYR A 56 9.79 -20.75 -5.49
CA TYR A 56 9.02 -19.51 -5.48
C TYR A 56 8.58 -19.17 -4.06
N SER A 57 8.73 -17.91 -3.65
CA SER A 57 8.13 -17.34 -2.46
C SER A 57 7.10 -16.28 -2.84
N GLN A 58 5.99 -16.21 -2.12
CA GLN A 58 4.98 -15.14 -2.31
C GLN A 58 5.61 -13.73 -2.19
N ASN A 59 6.63 -13.58 -1.34
CA ASN A 59 7.33 -12.32 -1.17
C ASN A 59 8.08 -11.88 -2.42
N ASP A 60 8.55 -12.80 -3.27
CA ASP A 60 9.22 -12.45 -4.53
C ASP A 60 8.25 -11.68 -5.45
N PHE A 61 6.98 -12.09 -5.46
CA PHE A 61 5.93 -11.39 -6.19
C PHE A 61 5.54 -10.07 -5.52
N TYR A 62 5.46 -10.02 -4.19
CA TYR A 62 5.17 -8.77 -3.48
C TYR A 62 6.26 -7.71 -3.70
N ASP A 63 7.53 -8.11 -3.73
CA ASP A 63 8.66 -7.23 -4.03
C ASP A 63 8.63 -6.76 -5.50
N LEU A 64 8.28 -7.65 -6.44
CA LEU A 64 8.09 -7.27 -7.84
C LEU A 64 6.95 -6.24 -8.00
N VAL A 65 5.81 -6.47 -7.34
CA VAL A 65 4.68 -5.52 -7.36
C VAL A 65 5.09 -4.18 -6.78
N ARG A 66 5.85 -4.15 -5.69
CA ARG A 66 6.38 -2.89 -5.14
C ARG A 66 7.35 -2.19 -6.08
N THR A 67 8.21 -2.95 -6.75
CA THR A 67 9.21 -2.39 -7.67
C THR A 67 8.55 -1.73 -8.89
N ILE A 68 7.51 -2.33 -9.44
CA ILE A 68 6.83 -1.83 -10.65
C ILE A 68 5.71 -0.84 -10.30
N GLY A 69 4.88 -1.16 -9.31
CA GLY A 69 3.68 -0.40 -8.97
C GLY A 69 3.89 0.69 -7.92
N GLY A 70 4.94 0.58 -7.10
CA GLY A 70 5.22 1.55 -6.03
C GLY A 70 4.01 1.83 -5.14
N ASP A 71 3.79 3.10 -4.83
CA ASP A 71 2.69 3.56 -3.96
C ASP A 71 1.32 3.56 -4.64
N LEU A 72 1.21 3.24 -5.94
CA LEU A 72 -0.09 3.10 -6.61
C LEU A 72 -0.86 1.87 -6.13
N ILE A 73 -0.14 0.84 -5.69
CA ILE A 73 -0.74 -0.41 -5.22
C ILE A 73 -1.01 -0.33 -3.72
N GLU A 74 -2.30 -0.38 -3.36
CA GLU A 74 -2.72 -0.36 -1.95
C GLU A 74 -2.63 -1.73 -1.29
N LYS A 75 -3.00 -2.78 -2.02
CA LYS A 75 -3.14 -4.13 -1.47
C LYS A 75 -2.94 -5.18 -2.54
N VAL A 76 -2.25 -6.26 -2.18
CA VAL A 76 -2.20 -7.51 -2.93
C VAL A 76 -2.70 -8.62 -2.02
N VAL A 77 -3.57 -9.49 -2.53
CA VAL A 77 -4.11 -10.64 -1.79
C VAL A 77 -4.03 -11.85 -2.69
N LEU A 78 -3.49 -12.95 -2.17
CA LEU A 78 -3.61 -14.25 -2.83
C LEU A 78 -5.05 -14.74 -2.66
N LEU A 79 -5.79 -14.84 -3.77
CA LEU A 79 -7.19 -15.26 -3.76
C LEU A 79 -7.35 -16.78 -3.93
N ASP A 80 -6.52 -17.40 -4.77
CA ASP A 80 -6.64 -18.81 -5.13
C ASP A 80 -5.27 -19.42 -5.42
N GLU A 81 -5.14 -20.72 -5.13
CA GLU A 81 -3.98 -21.55 -5.46
C GLU A 81 -4.46 -22.97 -5.69
N PHE A 82 -4.07 -23.56 -6.83
CA PHE A 82 -4.40 -24.96 -7.14
C PHE A 82 -3.26 -25.63 -7.91
N ALA A 83 -3.25 -26.96 -7.88
CA ALA A 83 -2.34 -27.79 -8.66
C ALA A 83 -3.11 -28.46 -9.81
N HIS A 84 -2.59 -28.35 -11.04
CA HIS A 84 -3.17 -29.06 -12.18
C HIS A 84 -2.98 -30.58 -11.99
N PRO A 85 -4.06 -31.39 -12.10
CA PRO A 85 -3.93 -32.84 -12.05
C PRO A 85 -3.07 -33.34 -13.22
N LYS A 86 -2.33 -34.42 -12.99
CA LYS A 86 -1.52 -35.08 -14.03
C LYS A 86 -2.39 -35.78 -15.07
#